data_AF-A3VZ76-F1
#
_entry.id   AF-A3VZ76-F1
#
_cell.length_a   1.000
_cell.length_b   1.000
_cell.length_c   1.000
_cell.angle_alpha   90.00
_cell.angle_beta   90.00
_cell.angle_gamma   90.00
#
_symmetry.space_group_name_H-M   'P 1'
#
loop_
_entity.id
_entity.type
_entity.pdbx_description
1 polymer ?
#
loop_
_entity_poly.entity_id
_entity_poly.type
_entity_poly.pdbx_seq_one_letter_code
_entity_poly.pdbx_strand_id
1 'polypeptide(L)'
;MLALVGLVSRCVPEKSIGMEEKATPLIWLDEHTYFYSQNNDVRALSIEDRSIRPTDKKMPIWAHQAPQFDTEPIEPGQFFVQDNNTYSVIDGSKMRVIPYQHWKRSGINQSFPRMEGISFNTYLHLGKVGLIVFEAGKPKLINLPLKLPDNRSAPFVVWDKHAGMFFAIQNGCEYPNEDGSCQRTAWWLDRDLNLVQVVALPEEDLLFVEEKFSCFSCGCGCVTREDIYAVNGKVFFQVSGSPIPSSRRGLYELVQEADESTSWRQVIEGRVEPPMAFSPSGCHVAFYRVSYLGNALEEKNVCSTGN
;
A
#
# COMPACT_ATOMS: atom_id res chain seq x y z
N MET A 1 -9.06 51.13 11.57
CA MET A 1 -8.07 50.38 10.76
C MET A 1 -7.86 49.04 11.45
N LEU A 2 -8.67 48.04 11.13
CA LEU A 2 -8.61 46.70 11.74
C LEU A 2 -7.48 45.93 11.07
N ALA A 3 -6.45 45.57 11.83
CA ALA A 3 -5.38 44.70 11.37
C ALA A 3 -5.94 43.29 11.16
N LEU A 4 -6.03 42.88 9.89
CA LEU A 4 -6.19 41.47 9.51
C LEU A 4 -4.95 40.73 10.01
N VAL A 5 -5.04 40.04 11.14
CA VAL A 5 -4.07 39.02 11.52
C VAL A 5 -4.34 37.84 10.60
N GLY A 6 -3.69 37.86 9.44
CA GLY A 6 -3.61 36.68 8.59
C GLY A 6 -2.90 35.58 9.38
N LEU A 7 -3.67 34.64 9.91
CA LEU A 7 -3.17 33.33 10.32
C LEU A 7 -2.64 32.67 9.04
N VAL A 8 -1.40 32.98 8.70
CA VAL A 8 -0.63 32.17 7.75
C VAL A 8 -0.56 30.81 8.41
N SER A 9 -1.37 29.87 7.93
CA SER A 9 -1.29 28.45 8.32
C SER A 9 0.06 27.92 7.83
N ARG A 10 1.13 28.25 8.57
CA ARG A 10 2.44 27.67 8.36
C ARG A 10 2.26 26.17 8.60
N CYS A 11 2.56 25.35 7.60
CA CYS A 11 2.82 23.94 7.81
C CYS A 11 3.86 23.85 8.91
N VAL A 12 3.42 23.51 10.12
CA VAL A 12 4.34 23.11 11.17
C VAL A 12 4.94 21.81 10.67
N PRO A 13 6.26 21.75 10.41
CA PRO A 13 6.89 20.52 9.99
C PRO A 13 6.55 19.44 11.00
N GLU A 14 6.15 18.28 10.50
CA GLU A 14 5.77 17.18 11.37
C GLU A 14 6.96 16.80 12.27
N LYS A 15 6.68 16.49 13.54
CA LYS A 15 7.69 15.95 14.44
C LYS A 15 8.34 14.74 13.75
N SER A 16 9.64 14.85 13.47
CA SER A 16 10.44 13.74 12.97
C SER A 16 10.55 12.68 14.06
N ILE A 17 10.62 11.42 13.66
CA ILE A 17 10.76 10.28 14.56
C ILE A 17 12.03 9.58 14.15
N GLY A 18 12.98 9.48 15.08
CA GLY A 18 14.17 8.66 14.88
C GLY A 18 13.74 7.20 14.72
N MET A 19 14.19 6.53 13.66
CA MET A 19 13.88 5.12 13.41
C MET A 19 14.34 4.21 14.55
N GLU A 20 15.40 4.62 15.27
CA GLU A 20 15.99 3.85 16.36
C GLU A 20 15.09 3.83 17.62
N GLU A 21 14.42 4.95 17.90
CA GLU A 21 13.50 5.09 19.04
C GLU A 21 12.13 4.44 18.78
N LYS A 22 11.79 4.25 17.51
CA LYS A 22 10.49 3.76 17.06
C LYS A 22 10.35 2.25 17.32
N ALA A 23 9.41 1.88 18.17
CA ALA A 23 8.94 0.50 18.27
C ALA A 23 8.18 0.11 17.00
N THR A 24 8.85 -0.61 16.11
CA THR A 24 8.40 -0.94 14.76
C THR A 24 7.83 -2.36 14.73
N PRO A 25 6.52 -2.54 14.51
CA PRO A 25 5.92 -3.86 14.32
C PRO A 25 6.56 -4.57 13.13
N LEU A 26 6.82 -5.87 13.26
CA LEU A 26 7.46 -6.68 12.23
C LEU A 26 6.48 -7.71 11.65
N ILE A 27 6.03 -8.65 12.48
CA ILE A 27 5.20 -9.77 12.05
C ILE A 27 4.47 -10.37 13.25
N TRP A 28 3.28 -10.91 13.03
CA TRP A 28 2.57 -11.69 14.03
C TRP A 28 3.16 -13.12 14.13
N LEU A 29 2.95 -13.79 15.24
CA LEU A 29 3.30 -15.21 15.43
C LEU A 29 2.04 -16.08 15.40
N ASP A 30 0.97 -15.56 15.98
CA ASP A 30 -0.37 -16.11 16.06
C ASP A 30 -1.38 -14.96 16.18
N GLU A 31 -2.63 -15.22 16.56
CA GLU A 31 -3.67 -14.18 16.73
C GLU A 31 -3.41 -13.23 17.91
N HIS A 32 -2.55 -13.61 18.85
CA HIS A 32 -2.38 -12.92 20.13
C HIS A 32 -0.97 -12.41 20.36
N THR A 33 -0.01 -12.77 19.52
CA THR A 33 1.41 -12.47 19.74
C THR A 33 2.04 -11.91 18.47
N TYR A 34 2.79 -10.81 18.59
CA TYR A 34 3.57 -10.26 17.48
C TYR A 34 4.95 -9.81 17.91
N PHE A 35 5.86 -9.72 16.93
CA PHE A 35 7.20 -9.19 17.11
C PHE A 35 7.27 -7.72 16.72
N TYR A 36 8.04 -6.95 17.48
CA TYR A 36 8.43 -5.58 17.14
C TYR A 36 9.92 -5.37 17.37
N SER A 37 10.52 -4.45 16.61
CA SER A 37 11.91 -4.02 16.77
C SER A 37 11.97 -2.64 17.43
N GLN A 38 12.88 -2.45 18.38
CA GLN A 38 13.18 -1.13 18.96
C GLN A 38 14.63 -1.12 19.46
N ASN A 39 15.40 -0.05 19.22
CA ASN A 39 16.80 0.04 19.66
C ASN A 39 17.66 -1.18 19.24
N ASN A 40 17.47 -1.69 18.02
CA ASN A 40 18.13 -2.90 17.49
C ASN A 40 17.82 -4.21 18.25
N ASP A 41 16.81 -4.22 19.11
CA ASP A 41 16.33 -5.38 19.86
C ASP A 41 14.97 -5.83 19.30
N VAL A 42 14.74 -7.13 19.20
CA VAL A 42 13.47 -7.72 18.72
C VAL A 42 12.75 -8.35 19.89
N ARG A 43 11.52 -7.90 20.13
CA ARG A 43 10.70 -8.31 21.27
C ARG A 43 9.39 -8.88 20.80
N ALA A 44 8.89 -9.90 21.51
CA ALA A 44 7.52 -10.35 21.36
C ALA A 44 6.62 -9.55 22.30
N LEU A 45 5.39 -9.32 21.88
CA LEU A 45 4.33 -8.75 22.69
C LEU A 45 3.10 -9.63 22.54
N SER A 46 2.54 -10.10 23.67
CA SER A 46 1.23 -10.73 23.69
C SER A 46 0.16 -9.68 23.98
N ILE A 47 -0.95 -9.70 23.25
CA ILE A 47 -2.09 -8.80 23.49
C ILE A 47 -2.65 -9.03 24.92
N GLU A 48 -2.68 -10.29 25.35
CA GLU A 48 -3.23 -10.68 26.66
C GLU A 48 -2.24 -10.43 27.81
N ASP A 49 -0.93 -10.50 27.55
CA ASP A 49 0.11 -10.27 28.54
C ASP A 49 1.24 -9.39 27.98
N ARG A 50 1.28 -8.13 28.45
CA ARG A 50 2.24 -7.12 28.02
C ARG A 50 3.67 -7.34 28.55
N SER A 51 3.97 -8.44 29.24
CA SER A 51 5.24 -8.62 29.95
C SER A 51 6.18 -9.73 29.43
N ILE A 52 5.80 -10.45 28.36
CA ILE A 52 6.52 -11.67 27.97
C ILE A 52 7.69 -11.38 27.02
N ARG A 53 8.91 -11.79 27.41
CA ARG A 53 10.06 -11.90 26.50
C ARG A 53 10.04 -13.25 25.79
N PRO A 54 10.29 -13.31 24.46
CA PRO A 54 10.29 -14.57 23.75
C PRO A 54 11.50 -15.41 24.14
N THR A 55 11.25 -16.66 24.54
CA THR A 55 12.24 -17.74 24.57
C THR A 55 12.07 -18.54 23.29
N ASP A 56 13.01 -18.40 22.35
CA ASP A 56 13.27 -19.26 21.18
C ASP A 56 12.07 -20.06 20.64
N LYS A 57 11.12 -19.38 19.99
CA LYS A 57 10.10 -20.07 19.17
C LYS A 57 10.47 -19.98 17.69
N LYS A 58 10.52 -21.14 17.04
CA LYS A 58 10.64 -21.28 15.59
C LYS A 58 9.50 -20.52 14.90
N MET A 59 9.83 -19.83 13.81
CA MET A 59 8.84 -19.14 12.98
C MET A 59 7.70 -20.09 12.56
N PRO A 60 6.44 -19.62 12.53
CA PRO A 60 5.29 -20.46 12.24
C PRO A 60 5.20 -20.78 10.75
N ILE A 61 4.59 -21.93 10.43
CA ILE A 61 4.55 -22.55 9.09
C ILE A 61 3.90 -21.65 8.03
N TRP A 62 2.96 -20.79 8.42
CA TRP A 62 2.32 -19.83 7.53
C TRP A 62 3.25 -18.72 7.03
N ALA A 63 4.49 -18.63 7.52
CA ALA A 63 5.57 -17.84 6.92
C ALA A 63 6.07 -18.45 5.58
N HIS A 64 5.14 -18.92 4.74
CA HIS A 64 5.46 -19.30 3.38
C HIS A 64 5.96 -18.06 2.64
N GLN A 65 7.13 -18.19 2.02
CA GLN A 65 7.67 -17.14 1.16
C GLN A 65 6.67 -16.87 0.03
N ALA A 66 6.60 -15.60 -0.41
CA ALA A 66 5.87 -15.25 -1.61
C ALA A 66 6.32 -16.19 -2.75
N PRO A 67 5.38 -16.75 -3.54
CA PRO A 67 5.74 -17.53 -4.71
C PRO A 67 6.76 -16.76 -5.56
N GLN A 68 7.84 -17.43 -5.95
CA GLN A 68 8.83 -16.83 -6.82
C GLN A 68 8.34 -16.94 -8.26
N PHE A 69 8.28 -15.80 -8.93
CA PHE A 69 8.07 -15.72 -10.37
C PHE A 69 9.31 -15.13 -11.00
N ASP A 70 9.69 -15.64 -12.17
CA ASP A 70 10.68 -14.98 -12.99
C ASP A 70 10.02 -13.70 -13.52
N THR A 71 10.49 -12.55 -13.04
CA THR A 71 10.03 -11.21 -13.44
C THR A 71 10.97 -10.57 -14.47
N GLU A 72 12.07 -11.25 -14.79
CA GLU A 72 13.07 -10.88 -15.79
C GLU A 72 13.28 -12.02 -16.78
N PRO A 73 13.58 -11.72 -18.06
CA PRO A 73 13.92 -12.74 -19.04
C PRO A 73 15.28 -13.36 -18.74
N ILE A 74 15.41 -14.67 -18.98
CA ILE A 74 16.70 -15.38 -18.90
C ILE A 74 17.68 -14.86 -19.97
N GLU A 75 17.17 -14.44 -21.13
CA GLU A 75 17.93 -13.81 -22.21
C GLU A 75 17.43 -12.37 -22.45
N PRO A 76 18.20 -11.33 -22.05
CA PRO A 76 17.78 -9.93 -22.14
C PRO A 76 17.43 -9.44 -23.55
N GLY A 77 17.90 -10.15 -24.58
CA GLY A 77 17.77 -9.78 -26.00
C GLY A 77 16.32 -9.73 -26.53
N GLN A 78 15.31 -10.13 -25.75
CA GLN A 78 13.90 -9.98 -26.13
C GLN A 78 13.26 -8.66 -25.65
N PHE A 79 13.91 -7.97 -24.69
CA PHE A 79 13.42 -6.71 -24.11
C PHE A 79 14.35 -5.57 -24.53
N PHE A 80 14.18 -5.10 -25.77
CA PHE A 80 14.93 -3.93 -26.25
C PHE A 80 14.37 -2.65 -25.63
N VAL A 81 15.11 -2.08 -24.67
CA VAL A 81 14.84 -0.75 -24.11
C VAL A 81 15.22 0.30 -25.15
N GLN A 82 14.24 1.03 -25.67
CA GLN A 82 14.47 2.23 -26.48
C GLN A 82 13.71 3.39 -25.81
N ASP A 83 14.45 4.33 -25.23
CA ASP A 83 13.98 5.59 -24.61
C ASP A 83 13.18 5.49 -23.29
N ASN A 84 12.81 6.65 -22.72
CA ASN A 84 12.06 6.83 -21.46
C ASN A 84 10.68 6.10 -21.41
N ASN A 85 10.27 5.48 -22.51
CA ASN A 85 9.15 4.54 -22.58
C ASN A 85 9.69 3.19 -23.04
N THR A 86 9.75 2.21 -22.15
CA THR A 86 10.16 0.86 -22.53
C THR A 86 9.09 0.25 -23.43
N TYR A 87 9.46 -0.20 -24.63
CA TYR A 87 8.58 -1.00 -25.50
C TYR A 87 9.21 -2.38 -25.67
N SER A 88 8.39 -3.40 -25.87
CA SER A 88 8.89 -4.75 -26.17
C SER A 88 8.00 -5.42 -27.20
N VAL A 89 8.58 -6.29 -28.02
CA VAL A 89 7.82 -7.09 -28.99
C VAL A 89 7.49 -8.42 -28.33
N ILE A 90 6.22 -8.61 -27.99
CA ILE A 90 5.72 -9.83 -27.35
C ILE A 90 4.71 -10.44 -28.32
N ASP A 91 4.92 -11.69 -28.72
CA ASP A 91 4.11 -12.39 -29.72
C ASP A 91 3.87 -11.56 -31.01
N GLY A 92 4.93 -10.95 -31.53
CA GLY A 92 4.89 -10.12 -32.74
C GLY A 92 4.24 -8.75 -32.58
N SER A 93 3.74 -8.41 -31.39
CA SER A 93 3.07 -7.14 -31.11
C SER A 93 3.97 -6.19 -30.33
N LYS A 94 4.07 -4.93 -30.77
CA LYS A 94 4.78 -3.88 -30.02
C LYS A 94 3.91 -3.43 -28.85
N MET A 95 4.36 -3.70 -27.63
CA MET A 95 3.67 -3.35 -26.39
C MET A 95 4.47 -2.33 -25.61
N ARG A 96 3.79 -1.38 -24.96
CA ARG A 96 4.44 -0.49 -23.99
C ARG A 96 4.62 -1.28 -22.70
N VAL A 97 5.84 -1.36 -22.22
CA VAL A 97 6.21 -1.99 -20.96
C VAL A 97 6.55 -0.88 -19.97
N ILE A 98 5.97 -0.95 -18.79
CA ILE A 98 6.33 -0.09 -17.68
C ILE A 98 7.06 -0.99 -16.70
N PRO A 99 8.38 -0.77 -16.48
CA PRO A 99 9.08 -1.52 -15.46
C PRO A 99 8.44 -1.23 -14.12
N TYR A 100 8.53 -2.19 -13.19
CA TYR A 100 8.10 -1.94 -11.81
C TYR A 100 8.81 -0.68 -11.31
N GLN A 101 8.04 0.40 -11.15
CA GLN A 101 8.50 1.57 -10.45
C GLN A 101 7.95 1.42 -9.04
N HIS A 102 8.84 1.28 -8.05
CA HIS A 102 8.46 1.39 -6.64
C HIS A 102 7.41 2.49 -6.50
N TRP A 103 6.25 2.17 -5.93
CA TRP A 103 5.10 3.06 -5.72
C TRP A 103 5.55 4.53 -5.55
N LYS A 104 5.56 5.26 -6.67
CA LYS A 104 6.13 6.60 -6.81
C LYS A 104 5.02 7.62 -6.63
N ARG A 105 4.47 7.71 -5.43
CA ARG A 105 3.96 8.99 -4.92
C ARG A 105 4.62 9.23 -3.58
N SER A 106 5.89 9.61 -3.72
CA SER A 106 6.53 10.71 -3.00
C SER A 106 5.94 11.02 -1.62
N GLY A 107 6.59 10.50 -0.58
CA GLY A 107 6.66 11.16 0.71
C GLY A 107 8.10 11.64 0.91
N ILE A 108 8.35 12.94 0.83
CA ILE A 108 9.65 13.56 1.19
C ILE A 108 9.90 13.50 2.72
N ASN A 109 9.03 12.82 3.50
CA ASN A 109 9.39 12.35 4.84
C ASN A 109 10.43 11.22 4.71
N GLN A 110 11.68 11.62 4.47
CA GLN A 110 12.87 10.84 4.13
C GLN A 110 13.29 9.76 5.13
N SER A 111 12.55 9.58 6.22
CA SER A 111 12.96 8.74 7.35
C SER A 111 12.26 7.37 7.42
N PHE A 112 11.35 7.02 6.50
CA PHE A 112 10.58 5.78 6.63
C PHE A 112 10.75 4.81 5.44
N PRO A 113 10.88 3.50 5.70
CA PRO A 113 10.90 2.50 4.65
C PRO A 113 9.62 2.59 3.82
N ARG A 114 9.78 2.50 2.50
CA ARG A 114 8.65 2.44 1.57
C ARG A 114 8.01 1.07 1.68
N MET A 115 6.70 1.00 1.43
CA MET A 115 6.08 -0.30 1.21
C MET A 115 6.74 -0.96 0.00
N GLU A 116 7.18 -2.19 0.19
CA GLU A 116 7.70 -3.03 -0.88
C GLU A 116 6.57 -3.92 -1.38
N GLY A 117 6.08 -3.64 -2.59
CA GLY A 117 5.24 -4.57 -3.35
C GLY A 117 6.08 -5.56 -4.13
N ILE A 118 5.42 -6.48 -4.82
CA ILE A 118 6.08 -7.43 -5.70
C ILE A 118 6.38 -6.76 -7.05
N SER A 119 7.64 -6.84 -7.46
CA SER A 119 8.15 -6.20 -8.66
C SER A 119 7.71 -6.90 -9.95
N PHE A 120 6.51 -6.60 -10.44
CA PHE A 120 6.06 -7.05 -11.77
C PHE A 120 6.26 -5.96 -12.83
N ASN A 121 6.74 -6.38 -14.01
CA ASN A 121 6.65 -5.55 -15.20
C ASN A 121 5.18 -5.46 -15.64
N THR A 122 4.75 -4.28 -16.06
CA THR A 122 3.38 -4.04 -16.53
C THR A 122 3.37 -3.83 -18.04
N TYR A 123 2.40 -4.37 -18.75
CA TYR A 123 2.16 -4.01 -20.15
C TYR A 123 0.92 -3.12 -20.31
N LEU A 124 0.98 -2.22 -21.28
CA LEU A 124 -0.13 -1.42 -21.78
C LEU A 124 -0.24 -1.61 -23.29
N HIS A 125 -1.36 -2.14 -23.77
CA HIS A 125 -1.57 -2.40 -25.20
C HIS A 125 -3.06 -2.37 -25.58
N LEU A 126 -3.42 -1.51 -26.55
CA LEU A 126 -4.79 -1.40 -27.08
C LEU A 126 -5.88 -1.28 -26.00
N GLY A 127 -5.62 -0.48 -24.96
CA GLY A 127 -6.56 -0.29 -23.84
C GLY A 127 -6.55 -1.41 -22.79
N LYS A 128 -5.72 -2.45 -22.96
CA LYS A 128 -5.48 -3.48 -21.96
C LYS A 128 -4.33 -3.10 -21.04
N VAL A 129 -4.46 -3.51 -19.79
CA VAL A 129 -3.45 -3.43 -18.73
C VAL A 129 -3.17 -4.85 -18.26
N GLY A 130 -1.94 -5.15 -17.87
CA GLY A 130 -1.65 -6.45 -17.27
C GLY A 130 -0.23 -6.60 -16.76
N LEU A 131 0.04 -7.74 -16.15
CA LEU A 131 1.36 -8.10 -15.63
C LEU A 131 2.13 -8.93 -16.66
N ILE A 132 3.45 -8.84 -16.63
CA ILE A 132 4.36 -9.70 -17.40
C ILE A 132 5.13 -10.56 -16.40
N VAL A 133 5.08 -11.88 -16.62
CA VAL A 133 5.93 -12.87 -15.97
C VAL A 133 6.65 -13.69 -17.03
N PHE A 134 7.62 -14.51 -16.62
CA PHE A 134 8.37 -15.38 -17.51
C PHE A 134 8.19 -16.84 -17.12
N GLU A 135 7.91 -17.70 -18.11
CA GLU A 135 7.84 -19.14 -17.96
C GLU A 135 8.77 -19.79 -18.99
N ALA A 136 9.77 -20.53 -18.52
CA ALA A 136 10.81 -21.12 -19.39
C ALA A 136 11.43 -20.11 -20.36
N GLY A 137 11.68 -18.89 -19.87
CA GLY A 137 12.27 -17.78 -20.63
C GLY A 137 11.34 -17.08 -21.61
N LYS A 138 10.06 -17.49 -21.72
CA LYS A 138 9.07 -16.84 -22.58
C LYS A 138 8.18 -15.90 -21.78
N PRO A 139 7.87 -14.70 -22.29
CA PRO A 139 6.94 -13.79 -21.63
C PRO A 139 5.53 -14.41 -21.62
N LYS A 140 4.90 -14.41 -20.45
CA LYS A 140 3.49 -14.72 -20.23
C LYS A 140 2.77 -13.46 -19.78
N LEU A 141 1.72 -13.11 -20.52
CA LEU A 141 0.92 -11.92 -20.25
C LEU A 141 -0.28 -12.28 -19.39
N ILE A 142 -0.45 -11.56 -18.29
CA ILE A 142 -1.55 -11.74 -17.35
C ILE A 142 -2.47 -10.53 -17.49
N ASN A 143 -3.62 -10.75 -18.14
CA ASN A 143 -4.55 -9.68 -18.46
C ASN A 143 -5.36 -9.25 -17.23
N LEU A 144 -5.36 -7.95 -16.95
CA LEU A 144 -6.07 -7.33 -15.84
C LEU A 144 -7.21 -6.46 -16.40
N PRO A 145 -8.44 -6.99 -16.51
CA PRO A 145 -9.56 -6.28 -17.11
C PRO A 145 -9.97 -5.08 -16.24
N LEU A 146 -10.12 -3.92 -16.84
CA LEU A 146 -10.51 -2.69 -16.15
C LEU A 146 -12.03 -2.66 -15.93
N LYS A 147 -12.47 -2.34 -14.70
CA LYS A 147 -13.87 -1.90 -14.48
C LYS A 147 -14.06 -0.45 -14.92
N LEU A 148 -13.00 0.37 -14.84
CA LEU A 148 -13.00 1.80 -15.14
C LEU A 148 -11.92 2.09 -16.20
N PRO A 149 -12.28 2.26 -17.49
CA PRO A 149 -11.33 2.23 -18.61
C PRO A 149 -10.43 3.48 -18.74
N ASP A 150 -10.77 4.54 -18.02
CA ASP A 150 -10.10 5.85 -18.11
C ASP A 150 -8.78 5.87 -17.32
N ASN A 151 -8.68 5.07 -16.26
CA ASN A 151 -7.44 4.88 -15.55
C ASN A 151 -6.65 3.74 -16.18
N ARG A 152 -5.42 4.00 -16.64
CA ARG A 152 -4.51 3.01 -17.22
C ARG A 152 -3.15 3.01 -16.52
N SER A 153 -3.12 3.45 -15.27
CA SER A 153 -1.91 3.41 -14.47
C SER A 153 -1.45 1.96 -14.29
N ALA A 154 -0.13 1.79 -14.19
CA ALA A 154 0.44 0.49 -13.89
C ALA A 154 -0.02 0.02 -12.50
N PRO A 155 -0.35 -1.27 -12.32
CA PRO A 155 -0.74 -1.80 -11.04
C PRO A 155 0.46 -1.95 -10.08
N PHE A 156 0.15 -1.86 -8.80
CA PHE A 156 0.98 -2.30 -7.69
C PHE A 156 0.44 -3.62 -7.16
N VAL A 157 1.31 -4.53 -6.72
CA VAL A 157 0.92 -5.87 -6.29
C VAL A 157 1.40 -6.13 -4.88
N VAL A 158 0.48 -6.56 -4.00
CA VAL A 158 0.78 -7.00 -2.63
C VAL A 158 0.39 -8.46 -2.45
N TRP A 159 1.14 -9.17 -1.60
CA TRP A 159 0.91 -10.58 -1.30
C TRP A 159 0.10 -10.73 -0.02
N ASP A 160 -1.08 -11.32 -0.13
CA ASP A 160 -1.82 -11.84 1.01
C ASP A 160 -1.36 -13.27 1.30
N LYS A 161 -0.34 -13.36 2.17
CA LYS A 161 0.24 -14.65 2.57
C LYS A 161 -0.75 -15.58 3.27
N HIS A 162 -1.78 -15.04 3.91
CA HIS A 162 -2.74 -15.83 4.68
C HIS A 162 -3.82 -16.42 3.79
N ALA A 163 -4.29 -15.64 2.81
CA ALA A 163 -5.22 -16.15 1.79
C ALA A 163 -4.53 -16.92 0.67
N GLY A 164 -3.20 -16.76 0.51
CA GLY A 164 -2.47 -17.33 -0.63
C GLY A 164 -2.84 -16.64 -1.95
N MET A 165 -3.14 -15.35 -1.91
CA MET A 165 -3.62 -14.55 -3.04
C MET A 165 -2.79 -13.28 -3.21
N PHE A 166 -2.76 -12.74 -4.42
CA PHE A 166 -2.22 -11.40 -4.68
C PHE A 166 -3.37 -10.40 -4.82
N PHE A 167 -3.15 -9.21 -4.28
CA PHE A 167 -4.00 -8.07 -4.57
C PHE A 167 -3.22 -7.10 -5.45
N ALA A 168 -3.62 -7.00 -6.71
CA ALA A 168 -3.11 -6.03 -7.66
C ALA A 168 -4.04 -4.81 -7.70
N ILE A 169 -3.52 -3.61 -7.83
CA ILE A 169 -4.31 -2.38 -7.78
C ILE A 169 -3.69 -1.30 -8.66
N GLN A 170 -4.51 -0.58 -9.41
CA GLN A 170 -4.06 0.60 -10.15
C GLN A 170 -3.44 1.64 -9.23
N ASN A 171 -2.24 2.11 -9.58
CA ASN A 171 -1.64 3.28 -8.94
C ASN A 171 -2.60 4.48 -9.09
N GLY A 172 -2.57 5.41 -8.13
CA GLY A 172 -3.48 6.57 -8.06
C GLY A 172 -3.70 7.31 -9.40
N CYS A 173 -4.78 8.08 -9.48
CA CYS A 173 -5.16 8.76 -10.72
C CYS A 173 -4.12 9.80 -11.12
N GLU A 174 -3.64 9.75 -12.37
CA GLU A 174 -2.61 10.64 -12.90
C GLU A 174 -3.04 12.11 -12.79
N TYR A 175 -4.35 12.35 -12.92
CA TYR A 175 -5.03 13.61 -12.64
C TYR A 175 -6.30 13.27 -11.84
N PRO A 176 -6.39 13.58 -10.54
CA PRO A 176 -7.68 13.54 -9.86
C PRO A 176 -8.63 14.51 -10.57
N ASN A 177 -9.90 14.14 -10.69
CA ASN A 177 -10.90 15.05 -11.20
C ASN A 177 -10.98 16.30 -10.32
N GLU A 178 -11.50 17.41 -10.84
CA GLU A 178 -11.61 18.67 -10.06
C GLU A 178 -12.44 18.49 -8.77
N ASP A 179 -13.31 17.49 -8.72
CA ASP A 179 -14.12 17.10 -7.57
C ASP A 179 -13.38 16.19 -6.56
N GLY A 180 -12.12 15.83 -6.83
CA GLY A 180 -11.32 14.94 -6.00
C GLY A 180 -11.67 13.46 -6.14
N SER A 181 -12.42 13.07 -7.18
CA SER A 181 -12.67 11.66 -7.46
C SER A 181 -11.48 10.99 -8.15
N CYS A 182 -11.23 9.74 -7.77
CA CYS A 182 -10.22 8.88 -8.38
C CYS A 182 -10.75 7.46 -8.59
N GLN A 183 -11.14 7.19 -9.84
CA GLN A 183 -11.60 5.89 -10.27
C GLN A 183 -10.42 4.92 -10.45
N ARG A 184 -10.42 3.84 -9.66
CA ARG A 184 -9.39 2.80 -9.67
C ARG A 184 -10.01 1.42 -9.74
N THR A 185 -9.34 0.53 -10.47
CA THR A 185 -9.63 -0.91 -10.47
C THR A 185 -8.59 -1.64 -9.63
N ALA A 186 -9.01 -2.68 -8.93
CA ALA A 186 -8.15 -3.66 -8.28
C ALA A 186 -8.54 -5.08 -8.70
N TRP A 187 -7.65 -6.03 -8.44
CA TRP A 187 -7.76 -7.41 -8.86
C TRP A 187 -7.25 -8.33 -7.77
N TRP A 188 -8.07 -9.32 -7.42
CA TRP A 188 -7.59 -10.48 -6.69
C TRP A 188 -7.09 -11.52 -7.70
N LEU A 189 -5.87 -12.00 -7.48
CA LEU A 189 -5.23 -13.05 -8.25
C LEU A 189 -4.93 -14.22 -7.33
N ASP A 190 -5.10 -15.44 -7.82
CA ASP A 190 -4.70 -16.63 -7.07
C ASP A 190 -3.17 -16.79 -7.03
N ARG A 191 -2.70 -17.86 -6.39
CA ARG A 191 -1.27 -18.16 -6.27
C ARG A 191 -0.54 -18.30 -7.61
N ASP A 192 -1.25 -18.68 -8.67
CA ASP A 192 -0.71 -18.86 -10.03
C ASP A 192 -0.96 -17.62 -10.91
N LEU A 193 -1.37 -16.52 -10.28
CA LEU A 193 -1.71 -15.23 -10.87
C LEU A 193 -2.92 -15.28 -11.82
N ASN A 194 -3.79 -16.28 -11.71
CA ASN A 194 -5.06 -16.28 -12.42
C ASN A 194 -6.01 -15.27 -11.77
N LEU A 195 -6.76 -14.56 -12.60
CA LEU A 195 -7.75 -13.59 -12.12
C LEU A 195 -8.89 -14.30 -11.37
N VAL A 196 -9.06 -13.94 -10.09
CA VAL A 196 -10.14 -14.41 -9.24
C VAL A 196 -11.30 -13.42 -9.22
N GLN A 197 -11.00 -12.13 -9.03
CA GLN A 197 -12.02 -11.10 -8.89
C GLN A 197 -11.52 -9.75 -9.41
N VAL A 198 -12.43 -8.95 -9.97
CA VAL A 198 -12.21 -7.55 -10.34
C VAL A 198 -13.01 -6.67 -9.40
N VAL A 199 -12.35 -5.74 -8.73
CA VAL A 199 -12.93 -4.84 -7.73
C VAL A 199 -12.84 -3.41 -8.27
N ALA A 200 -13.96 -2.69 -8.29
CA ALA A 200 -13.91 -1.24 -8.45
C ALA A 200 -13.66 -0.65 -7.06
N LEU A 201 -12.72 0.27 -6.93
CA LEU A 201 -12.51 0.97 -5.65
C LEU A 201 -13.52 2.11 -5.50
N PRO A 202 -13.79 2.55 -4.25
CA PRO A 202 -14.62 3.72 -4.03
C PRO A 202 -14.03 4.93 -4.74
N GLU A 203 -14.90 5.78 -5.29
CA GLU A 203 -14.48 6.94 -6.10
C GLU A 203 -13.78 8.02 -5.27
N GLU A 204 -13.99 8.05 -3.95
CA GLU A 204 -13.31 8.99 -3.06
C GLU A 204 -11.80 8.73 -3.06
N ASP A 205 -11.03 9.76 -3.43
CA ASP A 205 -9.57 9.76 -3.27
C ASP A 205 -9.20 10.14 -1.82
N LEU A 206 -8.75 9.14 -1.07
CA LEU A 206 -8.26 9.31 0.30
C LEU A 206 -7.03 10.22 0.39
N LEU A 207 -6.27 10.38 -0.70
CA LEU A 207 -5.11 11.26 -0.79
C LEU A 207 -5.45 12.66 -1.29
N PHE A 208 -6.70 12.92 -1.68
CA PHE A 208 -7.08 14.22 -2.21
C PHE A 208 -6.92 15.30 -1.14
N VAL A 209 -6.13 16.31 -1.47
CA VAL A 209 -6.03 17.56 -0.72
C VAL A 209 -6.09 18.69 -1.72
N GLU A 210 -7.01 19.62 -1.49
CA GLU A 210 -7.09 20.87 -2.24
C GLU A 210 -5.72 21.57 -2.25
N GLU A 211 -5.29 22.04 -3.42
CA GLU A 211 -4.02 22.73 -3.53
C GLU A 211 -4.00 23.98 -2.64
N LYS A 212 -3.03 24.02 -1.73
CA LYS A 212 -2.81 25.14 -0.81
C LYS A 212 -1.36 25.56 -0.87
N PHE A 213 -1.09 26.81 -0.48
CA PHE A 213 0.27 27.40 -0.40
C PHE A 213 1.29 26.60 0.46
N SER A 214 0.84 25.55 1.14
CA SER A 214 1.62 24.59 1.92
C SER A 214 2.43 23.58 1.09
N CYS A 215 2.10 23.40 -0.19
CA CYS A 215 2.69 22.34 -1.02
C CYS A 215 3.66 22.97 -2.03
N PHE A 216 4.97 22.77 -1.85
CA PHE A 216 6.00 23.40 -2.70
C PHE A 216 6.50 22.45 -3.81
N SER A 217 6.89 23.04 -4.95
CA SER A 217 7.62 22.46 -6.10
C SER A 217 6.98 21.29 -6.86
N CYS A 218 6.45 20.27 -6.21
CA CYS A 218 5.83 19.11 -6.89
C CYS A 218 4.41 18.79 -6.42
N GLY A 219 3.72 19.79 -5.86
CA GLY A 219 2.31 19.72 -5.45
C GLY A 219 2.09 18.94 -4.14
N CYS A 220 0.83 18.88 -3.67
CA CYS A 220 0.51 18.18 -2.43
C CYS A 220 0.68 16.67 -2.54
N GLY A 221 0.54 16.10 -3.75
CA GLY A 221 0.79 14.68 -4.01
C GLY A 221 2.22 14.21 -3.71
N CYS A 222 3.17 15.13 -3.56
CA CYS A 222 4.56 14.84 -3.20
C CYS A 222 4.82 14.62 -1.71
N VAL A 223 3.80 14.86 -0.90
CA VAL A 223 3.86 14.78 0.56
C VAL A 223 2.69 13.97 1.11
N THR A 224 1.92 13.31 0.24
CA THR A 224 0.91 12.30 0.60
C THR A 224 1.42 10.90 0.25
N ARG A 225 0.97 9.91 1.01
CA ARG A 225 1.38 8.52 0.89
C ARG A 225 0.21 7.61 1.19
N GLU A 226 0.12 6.57 0.38
CA GLU A 226 -0.80 5.45 0.56
C GLU A 226 0.04 4.17 0.63
N ASP A 227 -0.10 3.41 1.72
CA ASP A 227 0.49 2.09 1.89
C ASP A 227 -0.64 1.04 1.95
N ILE A 228 -0.54 -0.03 1.17
CA ILE A 228 -1.58 -1.05 0.97
C ILE A 228 -1.22 -2.40 1.60
N TYR A 229 -2.10 -2.94 2.43
CA TYR A 229 -1.89 -4.21 3.12
C TYR A 229 -3.00 -5.17 2.74
N ALA A 230 -2.65 -6.36 2.28
CA ALA A 230 -3.61 -7.44 2.06
C ALA A 230 -3.38 -8.55 3.10
N VAL A 231 -4.43 -8.92 3.82
CA VAL A 231 -4.38 -9.92 4.89
C VAL A 231 -5.70 -10.66 5.01
N ASN A 232 -5.64 -11.98 4.79
CA ASN A 232 -6.77 -12.91 4.92
C ASN A 232 -8.02 -12.47 4.15
N GLY A 233 -7.85 -12.08 2.89
CA GLY A 233 -8.91 -11.62 2.00
C GLY A 233 -9.37 -10.18 2.25
N LYS A 234 -8.78 -9.47 3.21
CA LYS A 234 -9.07 -8.06 3.49
C LYS A 234 -7.97 -7.17 2.95
N VAL A 235 -8.36 -5.95 2.57
CA VAL A 235 -7.42 -4.94 2.09
C VAL A 235 -7.53 -3.69 2.93
N PHE A 236 -6.39 -3.22 3.39
CA PHE A 236 -6.26 -2.01 4.19
C PHE A 236 -5.36 -1.00 3.50
N PHE A 237 -5.72 0.27 3.63
CA PHE A 237 -5.01 1.41 3.08
C PHE A 237 -4.61 2.33 4.22
N GLN A 238 -3.31 2.48 4.44
CA GLN A 238 -2.81 3.51 5.32
C GLN A 238 -2.61 4.78 4.54
N VAL A 239 -3.25 5.84 5.02
CA VAL A 239 -3.30 7.15 4.40
C VAL A 239 -2.54 8.11 5.30
N SER A 240 -1.48 8.70 4.75
CA SER A 240 -0.63 9.63 5.50
C SER A 240 -0.07 10.74 4.63
N GLY A 241 0.48 11.75 5.29
CA GLY A 241 1.05 12.91 4.63
C GLY A 241 0.72 14.21 5.32
N SER A 242 1.68 15.13 5.34
CA SER A 242 1.54 16.41 6.03
C SER A 242 0.36 17.28 5.59
N PRO A 243 -0.10 17.29 4.32
CA PRO A 243 -1.23 18.13 3.93
C PRO A 243 -2.59 17.50 4.25
N ILE A 244 -2.66 16.19 4.55
CA ILE A 244 -3.92 15.51 4.87
C ILE A 244 -4.35 15.91 6.29
N PRO A 245 -5.61 16.29 6.55
CA PRO A 245 -6.10 16.53 7.91
C PRO A 245 -5.97 15.29 8.79
N SER A 246 -5.61 15.44 10.08
CA SER A 246 -5.42 14.30 10.99
C SER A 246 -6.63 13.34 11.06
N SER A 247 -7.84 13.87 10.92
CA SER A 247 -9.08 13.06 10.91
C SER A 247 -9.24 12.20 9.66
N ARG A 248 -8.59 12.55 8.55
CA ARG A 248 -8.56 11.76 7.31
C ARG A 248 -7.31 10.87 7.19
N ARG A 249 -6.42 10.91 8.18
CA ARG A 249 -5.24 10.03 8.23
C ARG A 249 -5.55 8.77 9.00
N GLY A 250 -4.73 7.75 8.76
CA GLY A 250 -4.72 6.52 9.52
C GLY A 250 -4.97 5.33 8.63
N LEU A 251 -5.72 4.35 9.12
CA LEU A 251 -5.95 3.08 8.43
C LEU A 251 -7.41 2.98 7.99
N TYR A 252 -7.60 2.67 6.72
CA TYR A 252 -8.89 2.41 6.10
C TYR A 252 -8.97 0.95 5.68
N GLU A 253 -10.14 0.35 5.80
CA GLU A 253 -10.48 -0.94 5.20
C GLU A 253 -11.30 -0.70 3.94
N LEU A 254 -10.97 -1.43 2.88
CA LEU A 254 -11.82 -1.55 1.70
C LEU A 254 -12.93 -2.56 2.01
N VAL A 255 -14.15 -2.07 2.23
CA VAL A 255 -15.31 -2.92 2.49
C VAL A 255 -16.01 -3.19 1.17
N GLN A 256 -16.28 -4.46 0.89
CA GLN A 256 -17.12 -4.88 -0.22
C GLN A 256 -18.52 -5.21 0.32
N GLU A 257 -19.52 -4.50 -0.20
CA GLU A 257 -20.91 -4.66 0.18
C GLU A 257 -21.58 -5.80 -0.60
N ALA A 258 -22.77 -6.22 -0.16
CA ALA A 258 -23.50 -7.33 -0.77
C ALA A 258 -23.95 -7.07 -2.23
N ASP A 259 -24.03 -5.81 -2.63
CA ASP A 259 -24.40 -5.37 -3.99
C ASP A 259 -23.17 -5.18 -4.91
N GLU A 260 -22.00 -5.68 -4.50
CA GLU A 260 -20.69 -5.51 -5.14
C GLU A 260 -20.17 -4.07 -5.14
N SER A 261 -20.86 -3.13 -4.51
CA SER A 261 -20.30 -1.80 -4.25
C SER A 261 -19.18 -1.89 -3.22
N THR A 262 -18.34 -0.86 -3.19
CA THR A 262 -17.24 -0.79 -2.23
C THR A 262 -17.29 0.54 -1.50
N SER A 263 -16.93 0.52 -0.22
CA SER A 263 -16.85 1.69 0.63
C SER A 263 -15.52 1.73 1.40
N TRP A 264 -15.13 2.94 1.81
CA TRP A 264 -14.01 3.13 2.72
C TRP A 264 -14.52 3.14 4.16
N ARG A 265 -13.98 2.24 5.00
CA ARG A 265 -14.23 2.27 6.44
C ARG A 265 -12.96 2.65 7.17
N GLN A 266 -12.93 3.80 7.82
CA GLN A 266 -11.79 4.18 8.66
C GLN A 266 -11.78 3.33 9.93
N VAL A 267 -10.75 2.50 10.09
CA VAL A 267 -10.58 1.61 11.25
C VAL A 267 -9.60 2.17 12.27
N ILE A 268 -8.67 3.03 11.86
CA ILE A 268 -7.80 3.80 12.77
C ILE A 268 -7.73 5.24 12.28
N GLU A 269 -8.05 6.19 13.15
CA GLU A 269 -7.87 7.62 12.89
C GLU A 269 -6.50 8.10 13.40
N GLY A 270 -5.91 9.05 12.70
CA GLY A 270 -4.76 9.84 13.16
C GLY A 270 -3.44 9.46 12.48
N ARG A 271 -2.34 9.98 13.04
CA ARG A 271 -1.00 9.76 12.49
C ARG A 271 -0.45 8.40 12.94
N VAL A 272 -0.56 7.44 12.02
CA VAL A 272 0.01 6.09 12.15
C VAL A 272 1.24 5.98 11.25
N GLU A 273 2.33 5.44 11.79
CA GLU A 273 3.61 5.38 11.09
C GLU A 273 3.92 3.96 10.58
N PRO A 274 4.14 3.75 9.27
CA PRO A 274 4.46 2.44 8.70
C PRO A 274 5.87 1.94 9.09
N PRO A 275 6.13 0.63 9.12
CA PRO A 275 5.22 -0.47 8.78
C PRO A 275 4.20 -0.76 9.88
N MET A 276 3.11 -1.42 9.49
CA MET A 276 2.14 -2.04 10.40
C MET A 276 2.18 -3.55 10.21
N ALA A 277 1.80 -4.28 11.25
CA ALA A 277 1.71 -5.73 11.21
C ALA A 277 0.29 -6.16 11.54
N PHE A 278 -0.25 -7.11 10.78
CA PHE A 278 -1.60 -7.66 10.96
C PHE A 278 -1.54 -9.10 11.47
N SER A 279 -2.42 -9.42 12.41
CA SER A 279 -2.70 -10.80 12.85
C SER A 279 -3.14 -11.67 11.67
N PRO A 280 -2.99 -13.01 11.75
CA PRO A 280 -3.36 -13.90 10.65
C PRO A 280 -4.82 -13.77 10.20
N SER A 281 -5.75 -13.50 11.10
CA SER A 281 -7.16 -13.23 10.78
C SER A 281 -7.39 -11.88 10.07
N GLY A 282 -6.43 -10.97 10.17
CA GLY A 282 -6.57 -9.57 9.78
C GLY A 282 -7.38 -8.72 10.77
N CYS A 283 -7.72 -9.25 11.94
CA CYS A 283 -8.58 -8.56 12.91
C CYS A 283 -7.85 -7.70 13.92
N HIS A 284 -6.60 -8.01 14.23
CA HIS A 284 -5.73 -7.19 15.05
C HIS A 284 -4.62 -6.57 14.20
N VAL A 285 -4.31 -5.30 14.46
CA VAL A 285 -3.23 -4.57 13.82
C VAL A 285 -2.35 -3.92 14.89
N ALA A 286 -1.05 -4.14 14.78
CA ALA A 286 -0.02 -3.48 15.56
C ALA A 286 0.61 -2.35 14.74
N PHE A 287 0.72 -1.16 15.33
CA PHE A 287 1.17 0.03 14.64
C PHE A 287 1.80 1.04 15.61
N TYR A 288 2.62 1.94 15.09
CA TYR A 288 3.20 3.02 15.88
C TYR A 288 2.38 4.30 15.70
N ARG A 289 1.79 4.82 16.79
CA ARG A 289 1.03 6.07 16.80
C ARG A 289 1.93 7.24 17.19
N VAL A 290 1.67 8.37 16.53
CA VAL A 290 2.26 9.67 16.86
C VAL A 290 1.13 10.60 17.27
N SER A 291 1.17 11.08 18.52
CA SER A 291 0.13 11.95 19.05
C SER A 291 0.72 13.02 19.96
N TYR A 292 -0.10 14.02 20.28
CA TYR A 292 0.25 15.02 21.29
C TYR A 292 0.42 14.42 22.69
N LEU A 293 -0.32 13.34 22.99
CA LEU A 293 -0.29 12.65 24.29
C LEU A 293 0.93 11.74 24.46
N GLY A 294 1.66 11.47 23.38
CA GLY A 294 2.81 10.59 23.36
C GLY A 294 2.88 9.77 22.08
N ASN A 295 4.10 9.33 21.77
CA ASN A 295 4.34 8.36 20.70
C ASN A 295 4.37 6.96 21.35
N ALA A 296 3.69 5.99 20.75
CA ALA A 296 3.61 4.65 21.33
C ALA A 296 3.38 3.58 20.27
N LEU A 297 3.87 2.36 20.56
CA LEU A 297 3.39 1.15 19.91
C LEU A 297 1.99 0.84 20.46
N GLU A 298 1.04 0.71 19.56
CA GLU A 298 -0.36 0.40 19.85
C GLU A 298 -0.80 -0.84 19.10
N GLU A 299 -1.86 -1.44 19.60
CA GLU A 299 -2.59 -2.52 18.95
C GLU A 299 -4.07 -2.16 18.96
N LYS A 300 -4.79 -2.53 17.89
CA LYS A 300 -6.23 -2.36 17.80
C LYS A 300 -6.89 -3.55 17.11
N ASN A 301 -8.02 -4.01 17.67
CA ASN A 301 -8.95 -4.88 16.94
C ASN A 301 -9.78 -4.04 15.95
N VAL A 302 -9.60 -4.30 14.66
CA VAL A 302 -10.27 -3.61 13.54
C VAL A 302 -11.50 -4.37 13.00
N CYS A 303 -11.73 -5.61 13.43
CA CYS A 303 -12.92 -6.39 13.06
C CYS A 303 -14.13 -6.14 13.95
N SER A 304 -13.90 -5.65 15.17
CA SER A 304 -14.96 -5.35 16.11
C SER A 304 -15.61 -4.02 15.72
N THR A 305 -16.57 -4.05 14.80
CA THR A 305 -17.32 -2.85 14.43
C THR A 305 -18.19 -2.38 15.59
N GLY A 306 -17.92 -1.18 16.08
CA GLY A 306 -18.93 -0.23 16.55
C GLY A 306 -19.66 -0.55 17.86
N ASN A 307 -19.49 0.36 18.83
CA ASN A 307 -20.65 1.15 19.26
C ASN A 307 -20.48 2.55 18.69
#